data_AF-A0A136JE20-F1
#
_entry.id   AF-A0A136JE20-F1
#
_cell.length_a   1.000
_cell.length_b   1.000
_cell.length_c   1.000
_cell.angle_alpha   90.00
_cell.angle_beta   90.00
_cell.angle_gamma   90.00
#
_symmetry.space_group_name_H-M   'P 1'
#
loop_
_entity.id
_entity.type
_entity.pdbx_description
1 polymer ?
#
loop_
_entity_poly.entity_id
_entity_poly.type
_entity_poly.pdbx_seq_one_letter_code
_entity_poly.pdbx_strand_id
1 'polypeptide(L)'
;MVQTSPIHFWTWSWDIYLDSRVRLKQLTGRVSGAEYIEGDDSARPEPVTLSRRWRQFYGIVQETVRDRSLANVQRRIMSPVAQCRAEARRKQHKLKRLREMTASGLGVLIDEGLAFGGNGSDDGKSDLITSHNQEWKGVVERSVALMDMVLRDVLALNIGVSDFEDKVFNGVEEDPELSFQVEEDDTKRPAVVARRLQNLIQKHLPAHMAEADSMILENGQPSRLVRYWLPVLALVLSSSTLLRILVNRKEAVIDWIRGFGETVQDFWFNWVVEPTRKVIATIRHDQSSEIALMSRDSLKADRDSLERMVVDFAVDSPSSAMGVSSLTESQIAEIRAKVKEGDLTPVLRAYEHDLRRPFMGAIRGDLVRTLLIQVQKTKVDVELAMSGIDSLLKSQELVFGFVGLTPGILVSVSAFRYLRTALGGRRGISNQQRVGKCVRVLRNIDRIFSEATPSPNNVLSYKDHGLLVCEVHVLRELAHSVLPADIEKEFLEDVDDLANLKGIQQ
;
A
#
# COMPACT_ATOMS: atom_id res chain seq x y z
N MET A 1 -18.80 4.42 12.84
CA MET A 1 -19.86 3.77 13.64
C MET A 1 -19.28 3.45 15.01
N VAL A 2 -19.72 4.15 16.06
CA VAL A 2 -19.26 3.90 17.43
C VAL A 2 -20.16 2.79 17.99
N GLN A 3 -19.61 1.59 18.13
CA GLN A 3 -20.33 0.42 18.63
C GLN A 3 -20.41 0.50 20.15
N THR A 4 -21.59 0.27 20.71
CA THR A 4 -21.77 0.05 22.14
C THR A 4 -21.09 -1.26 22.53
N SER A 5 -20.51 -1.31 23.73
CA SER A 5 -19.85 -2.53 24.20
C SER A 5 -20.88 -3.68 24.34
N PRO A 6 -20.49 -4.94 24.07
CA PRO A 6 -21.37 -6.10 24.25
C PRO A 6 -21.97 -6.18 25.65
N ILE A 7 -21.21 -5.74 26.65
CA ILE A 7 -21.62 -5.73 28.06
C ILE A 7 -22.77 -4.74 28.26
N HIS A 8 -22.70 -3.53 27.71
CA HIS A 8 -23.81 -2.56 27.82
C HIS A 8 -25.07 -3.02 27.07
N PHE A 9 -24.92 -3.69 25.92
CA PHE A 9 -26.06 -4.28 25.22
C PHE A 9 -26.66 -5.44 26.00
N TRP A 10 -25.82 -6.28 26.62
CA TRP A 10 -26.23 -7.40 27.45
C TRP A 10 -26.91 -6.95 28.74
N THR A 11 -26.38 -5.96 29.45
CA THR A 11 -27.05 -5.42 30.64
C THR A 11 -28.37 -4.77 30.27
N TRP A 12 -28.42 -4.04 29.14
CA TRP A 12 -29.66 -3.45 28.64
C TRP A 12 -30.70 -4.51 28.25
N SER A 13 -30.31 -5.58 27.55
CA SER A 13 -31.21 -6.66 27.15
C SER A 13 -31.64 -7.51 28.35
N TRP A 14 -30.75 -7.74 29.32
CA TRP A 14 -31.04 -8.45 30.56
C TRP A 14 -32.01 -7.66 31.46
N ASP A 15 -31.83 -6.35 31.58
CA ASP A 15 -32.78 -5.48 32.30
C ASP A 15 -34.17 -5.49 31.65
N ILE A 16 -34.24 -5.49 30.32
CA ILE A 16 -35.51 -5.62 29.58
C ILE A 16 -36.14 -7.01 29.81
N TYR A 17 -35.32 -8.06 29.82
CA TYR A 17 -35.79 -9.41 30.10
C TYR A 17 -36.33 -9.55 31.54
N LEU A 18 -35.64 -8.98 32.53
CA LEU A 18 -36.09 -8.96 33.92
C LEU A 18 -37.40 -8.17 34.08
N ASP A 19 -37.49 -6.96 33.51
CA ASP A 19 -38.70 -6.13 33.61
C ASP A 19 -39.89 -6.76 32.87
N SER A 20 -39.67 -7.30 31.65
CA SER A 20 -40.72 -8.01 30.91
C SER A 20 -41.20 -9.26 31.65
N ARG A 21 -40.32 -9.99 32.34
CA ARG A 21 -40.69 -11.13 33.19
C ARG A 21 -41.50 -10.70 34.42
N VAL A 22 -41.16 -9.57 35.05
CA VAL A 22 -41.92 -9.01 36.18
C VAL A 22 -43.32 -8.57 35.73
N ARG A 23 -43.44 -7.87 34.59
CA ARG A 23 -44.74 -7.47 34.02
C ARG A 23 -45.58 -8.66 33.56
N LEU A 24 -44.96 -9.68 32.97
CA LEU A 24 -45.64 -10.93 32.62
C LEU A 24 -46.21 -11.60 33.88
N LYS A 25 -45.45 -11.68 34.98
CA LYS A 25 -45.94 -12.23 36.26
C LYS A 25 -47.10 -11.41 36.82
N GLN A 26 -47.05 -10.09 36.75
CA GLN A 26 -48.13 -9.22 37.19
C GLN A 26 -49.42 -9.41 36.37
N LEU A 27 -49.32 -9.52 35.04
CA LEU A 27 -50.47 -9.78 34.17
C LEU A 27 -51.03 -11.19 34.32
N THR A 28 -50.17 -12.20 34.44
CA THR A 28 -50.62 -13.59 34.65
C THR A 28 -51.30 -13.72 36.02
N GLY A 29 -50.80 -13.03 37.06
CA GLY A 29 -51.46 -12.93 38.36
C GLY A 29 -52.78 -12.16 38.32
N ARG A 30 -52.92 -11.16 37.43
CA ARG A 30 -54.17 -10.41 37.22
C ARG A 30 -55.23 -11.23 36.47
N VAL A 31 -54.81 -12.07 35.51
CA VAL A 31 -55.69 -12.97 34.77
C VAL A 31 -56.18 -14.11 35.68
N SER A 32 -55.31 -14.72 36.48
CA SER A 32 -55.73 -15.70 37.49
C SER A 32 -56.55 -15.09 38.64
N GLY A 33 -56.41 -13.79 38.91
CA GLY A 33 -57.26 -13.09 39.90
C GLY A 33 -58.62 -12.63 39.36
N ALA A 34 -58.74 -12.43 38.04
CA ALA A 34 -59.99 -12.04 37.39
C ALA A 34 -60.90 -13.24 37.05
N GLU A 35 -60.37 -14.46 37.05
CA GLU A 35 -61.12 -15.69 36.75
C GLU A 35 -61.97 -16.20 37.95
N TYR A 36 -61.93 -15.51 39.10
CA TYR A 36 -62.70 -15.87 40.31
C TYR A 36 -63.94 -15.02 40.56
N ILE A 37 -64.34 -14.13 39.64
CA ILE A 37 -65.58 -13.36 39.77
C ILE A 37 -66.42 -13.52 38.50
N GLU A 38 -67.52 -14.27 38.65
CA GLU A 38 -68.69 -14.43 37.76
C GLU A 38 -68.59 -15.36 36.53
N GLY A 39 -68.83 -16.65 36.78
CA GLY A 39 -69.89 -17.47 36.16
C GLY A 39 -69.89 -17.74 34.65
N ASP A 40 -69.47 -18.94 34.24
CA ASP A 40 -70.28 -19.90 33.46
C ASP A 40 -69.53 -21.26 33.35
N ASP A 41 -70.26 -22.35 33.59
CA ASP A 41 -69.74 -23.70 33.82
C ASP A 41 -69.92 -24.54 32.54
N SER A 42 -69.15 -24.24 31.48
CA SER A 42 -69.04 -25.13 30.30
C SER A 42 -67.89 -24.78 29.33
N ALA A 43 -66.64 -24.79 29.79
CA ALA A 43 -65.51 -24.89 28.86
C ALA A 43 -64.34 -25.63 29.50
N ARG A 44 -63.93 -26.75 28.89
CA ARG A 44 -62.69 -27.45 29.25
C ARG A 44 -61.52 -26.45 29.19
N PRO A 45 -60.59 -26.47 30.16
CA PRO A 45 -59.41 -25.62 30.10
C PRO A 45 -58.50 -26.15 28.96
N GLU A 46 -58.58 -25.53 27.79
CA GLU A 46 -57.60 -25.81 26.74
C GLU A 46 -56.20 -25.44 27.25
N PRO A 47 -55.21 -26.33 27.14
CA PRO A 47 -53.85 -26.01 27.55
C PRO A 47 -53.35 -24.85 26.70
N VAL A 48 -53.18 -23.68 27.32
CA VAL A 48 -52.69 -22.46 26.65
C VAL A 48 -51.44 -22.82 25.85
N THR A 49 -51.61 -22.88 24.53
CA THR A 49 -50.56 -23.32 23.62
C THR A 49 -49.33 -22.43 23.79
N LEU A 50 -48.16 -23.05 23.85
CA LEU A 50 -46.87 -22.37 24.07
C LEU A 50 -46.71 -21.17 23.12
N SER A 51 -47.20 -21.30 21.89
CA SER A 51 -47.19 -20.26 20.85
C SER A 51 -48.00 -19.00 21.19
N ARG A 52 -49.07 -19.11 21.97
CA ARG A 52 -49.89 -17.98 22.45
C ARG A 52 -49.18 -17.23 23.57
N ARG A 53 -48.52 -17.95 24.50
CA ARG A 53 -47.67 -17.37 25.55
C ARG A 53 -46.46 -16.63 24.96
N TRP A 54 -45.84 -17.21 23.93
CA TRP A 54 -44.74 -16.55 23.21
C TRP A 54 -45.21 -15.29 22.48
N ARG A 55 -46.36 -15.31 21.80
CA ARG A 55 -46.92 -14.10 21.17
C ARG A 55 -47.24 -13.00 22.18
N GLN A 56 -47.80 -13.34 23.33
CA GLN A 56 -48.04 -12.40 24.42
C GLN A 56 -46.74 -11.83 24.99
N PHE A 57 -45.74 -12.69 25.21
CA PHE A 57 -44.41 -12.25 25.64
C PHE A 57 -43.75 -11.30 24.64
N TYR A 58 -43.76 -11.62 23.34
CA TYR A 58 -43.23 -10.74 22.30
C TYR A 58 -44.00 -9.42 22.21
N GLY A 59 -45.32 -9.44 22.37
CA GLY A 59 -46.13 -8.22 22.42
C GLY A 59 -45.76 -7.32 23.59
N ILE A 60 -45.56 -7.89 24.79
CA ILE A 60 -45.15 -7.16 26.00
C ILE A 60 -43.72 -6.64 25.85
N VAL A 61 -42.80 -7.43 25.30
CA VAL A 61 -41.43 -6.98 25.00
C VAL A 61 -41.45 -5.83 23.99
N GLN A 62 -42.29 -5.91 22.96
CA GLN A 62 -42.43 -4.85 21.96
C GLN A 62 -43.01 -3.57 22.57
N GLU A 63 -44.01 -3.68 23.44
CA GLU A 63 -44.63 -2.54 24.12
C GLU A 63 -43.69 -1.90 25.15
N THR A 64 -42.98 -2.70 25.94
CA THR A 64 -41.95 -2.22 26.88
C THR A 64 -40.77 -1.56 26.17
N VAL A 65 -40.33 -2.08 25.02
CA VAL A 65 -39.31 -1.43 24.18
C VAL A 65 -39.84 -0.11 23.62
N ARG A 66 -41.09 -0.07 23.15
CA ARG A 66 -41.71 1.16 22.62
C ARG A 66 -41.84 2.24 23.69
N ASP A 67 -42.39 1.89 24.86
CA ASP A 67 -42.59 2.81 25.98
C ASP A 67 -41.27 3.31 26.56
N ARG A 68 -40.28 2.41 26.71
CA ARG A 68 -38.94 2.79 27.19
C ARG A 68 -38.16 3.57 26.14
N SER A 69 -38.35 3.31 24.84
CA SER A 69 -37.72 4.10 23.77
C SER A 69 -38.25 5.54 23.77
N LEU A 70 -39.56 5.73 23.91
CA LEU A 70 -40.19 7.05 23.96
C LEU A 70 -39.88 7.77 25.27
N ALA A 71 -39.98 7.10 26.42
CA ALA A 71 -39.67 7.69 27.73
C ALA A 71 -38.17 8.00 27.91
N ASN A 72 -37.25 7.18 27.38
CA ASN A 72 -35.81 7.47 27.40
C ASN A 72 -35.44 8.58 26.41
N VAL A 73 -36.10 8.67 25.25
CA VAL A 73 -35.91 9.78 24.30
C VAL A 73 -36.36 11.11 24.92
N GLN A 74 -37.43 11.08 25.71
CA GLN A 74 -38.01 12.30 26.29
C GLN A 74 -37.37 12.74 27.62
N ARG A 75 -36.87 11.81 28.47
CA ARG A 75 -36.21 12.14 29.75
C ARG A 75 -34.69 12.22 29.69
N ARG A 76 -34.05 11.79 28.60
CA ARG A 76 -32.59 11.77 28.47
C ARG A 76 -32.18 12.45 27.16
N ILE A 77 -32.09 13.79 27.20
CA ILE A 77 -31.63 14.69 26.11
C ILE A 77 -30.17 14.41 25.68
N MET A 78 -29.55 13.31 26.12
CA MET A 78 -28.31 12.80 25.56
C MET A 78 -28.57 11.37 25.08
N SER A 79 -28.67 11.21 23.75
CA SER A 79 -28.73 9.93 23.08
C SER A 79 -27.70 8.94 23.67
N PRO A 80 -27.97 7.62 23.68
CA PRO A 80 -26.99 6.62 24.14
C PRO A 80 -25.65 6.76 23.42
N VAL A 81 -25.67 7.22 22.17
CA VAL A 81 -24.49 7.58 21.38
C VAL A 81 -23.76 8.81 21.94
N ALA A 82 -24.48 9.84 22.38
CA ALA A 82 -23.89 11.02 23.03
C ALA A 82 -23.23 10.66 24.37
N GLN A 83 -23.78 9.71 25.13
CA GLN A 83 -23.17 9.23 26.38
C GLN A 83 -21.86 8.49 26.10
N CYS A 84 -21.86 7.52 25.18
CA CYS A 84 -20.62 6.83 24.80
C CYS A 84 -19.57 7.79 24.21
N ARG A 85 -19.99 8.81 23.45
CA ARG A 85 -19.07 9.85 22.94
C ARG A 85 -18.53 10.74 24.06
N ALA A 86 -19.36 11.12 25.03
CA ALA A 86 -18.94 11.92 26.18
C ALA A 86 -17.96 11.13 27.07
N GLU A 87 -18.23 9.85 27.31
CA GLU A 87 -17.32 8.93 28.02
C GLU A 87 -16.00 8.77 27.27
N ALA A 88 -16.04 8.53 25.95
CA ALA A 88 -14.83 8.43 25.14
C ALA A 88 -14.00 9.72 25.18
N ARG A 89 -14.65 10.90 25.10
CA ARG A 89 -13.97 12.19 25.27
C ARG A 89 -13.36 12.32 26.66
N ARG A 90 -14.09 11.97 27.72
CA ARG A 90 -13.56 12.00 29.10
C ARG A 90 -12.33 11.11 29.27
N LYS A 91 -12.37 9.88 28.76
CA LYS A 91 -11.23 8.95 28.77
C LYS A 91 -10.05 9.49 27.96
N GLN A 92 -10.31 10.05 26.78
CA GLN A 92 -9.29 10.70 25.96
C GLN A 92 -8.66 11.91 26.66
N HIS A 93 -9.45 12.73 27.35
CA HIS A 93 -8.95 13.86 28.14
C HIS A 93 -8.08 13.39 29.30
N LYS A 94 -8.46 12.31 30.01
CA LYS A 94 -7.62 11.71 31.05
C LYS A 94 -6.27 11.22 30.51
N LEU A 95 -6.26 10.51 29.38
CA LEU A 95 -5.02 10.07 28.72
C LEU A 95 -4.17 11.25 28.25
N LYS A 96 -4.79 12.28 27.70
CA LYS A 96 -4.08 13.51 27.30
C LYS A 96 -3.45 14.18 28.52
N ARG A 97 -4.17 14.27 29.65
CA ARG A 97 -3.65 14.81 30.89
C ARG A 97 -2.51 13.96 31.46
N LEU A 98 -2.62 12.63 31.45
CA LEU A 98 -1.53 11.73 31.85
C LEU A 98 -0.28 11.96 31.01
N ARG A 99 -0.43 12.10 29.69
CA ARG A 99 0.68 12.44 28.78
C ARG A 99 1.29 13.82 29.10
N GLU A 100 0.46 14.82 29.38
CA GLU A 100 0.95 16.17 29.74
C GLU A 100 1.68 16.21 31.08
N MET A 101 1.19 15.49 32.09
CA MET A 101 1.80 15.39 33.42
C MET A 101 3.13 14.63 33.39
N THR A 102 3.16 13.49 32.69
CA THR A 102 4.40 12.71 32.50
C THR A 102 5.43 13.49 31.68
N ALA A 103 5.00 14.26 30.69
CA ALA A 103 5.87 15.15 29.93
C ALA A 103 6.41 16.32 30.79
N SER A 104 5.56 16.98 31.58
CA SER A 104 6.02 18.03 32.51
C SER A 104 7.03 17.48 33.53
N GLY A 105 6.75 16.32 34.15
CA GLY A 105 7.70 15.66 35.04
C GLY A 105 9.03 15.31 34.36
N LEU A 106 8.99 14.81 33.12
CA LEU A 106 10.20 14.55 32.33
C LEU A 106 10.98 15.84 32.01
N GLY A 107 10.28 16.92 31.66
CA GLY A 107 10.89 18.23 31.40
C GLY A 107 11.57 18.82 32.62
N VAL A 108 10.92 18.76 33.80
CA VAL A 108 11.50 19.18 35.09
C VAL A 108 12.77 18.37 35.38
N LEU A 109 12.76 17.05 35.15
CA LEU A 109 13.95 16.21 35.40
C LEU A 109 15.11 16.49 34.44
N ILE A 110 14.83 16.79 33.17
CA ILE A 110 15.87 17.07 32.17
C ILE A 110 16.48 18.46 32.39
N ASP A 111 15.65 19.45 32.70
CA ASP A 111 16.12 20.82 32.81
C ASP A 111 16.84 21.08 34.14
N GLU A 112 16.24 20.65 35.25
CA GLU A 112 16.73 20.89 36.62
C GLU A 112 17.50 19.69 37.21
N GLY A 113 17.04 18.47 36.93
CA GLY A 113 17.61 17.25 37.54
C GLY A 113 18.93 16.77 36.94
N LEU A 114 19.27 17.18 35.72
CA LEU A 114 20.47 16.67 35.01
C LEU A 114 21.43 17.78 34.55
N ALA A 115 21.28 19.00 35.10
CA ALA A 115 22.19 20.12 34.85
C ALA A 115 23.48 19.96 35.66
N PHE A 116 24.40 19.10 35.19
CA PHE A 116 25.73 18.91 35.80
C PHE A 116 26.74 20.03 35.48
N GLY A 117 26.32 21.09 34.77
CA GLY A 117 27.14 22.25 34.46
C GLY A 117 26.47 23.51 34.96
N GLY A 118 27.07 24.15 35.96
CA GLY A 118 26.72 25.52 36.33
C GLY A 118 26.95 26.44 35.13
N ASN A 119 26.03 27.36 34.89
CA ASN A 119 26.27 28.53 34.06
C ASN A 119 27.53 29.23 34.58
N GLY A 120 28.65 29.09 33.85
CA GLY A 120 29.82 29.92 34.06
C GLY A 120 29.49 31.36 33.70
N SER A 121 29.00 32.14 34.66
CA SER A 121 29.32 33.56 34.67
C SER A 121 30.82 33.64 34.94
N ASP A 122 31.58 33.90 33.88
CA ASP A 122 33.01 34.14 33.89
C ASP A 122 33.31 35.42 34.69
N ASP A 123 33.35 35.31 36.01
CA ASP A 123 34.03 36.30 36.83
C ASP A 123 34.65 35.65 38.07
N GLY A 124 35.98 35.77 38.19
CA GLY A 124 36.69 35.53 39.46
C GLY A 124 37.32 34.14 39.66
N LYS A 125 38.49 33.92 39.06
CA LYS A 125 39.48 32.91 39.47
C LYS A 125 39.77 32.99 40.98
N SER A 126 39.50 31.92 41.74
CA SER A 126 40.49 31.18 42.57
C SER A 126 39.90 30.19 43.60
N ASP A 127 38.58 30.06 43.77
CA ASP A 127 37.95 29.09 44.72
C ASP A 127 37.26 27.86 44.08
N LEU A 128 37.45 27.67 42.76
CA LEU A 128 36.60 26.85 41.88
C LEU A 128 36.60 25.32 42.12
N ILE A 129 37.64 24.71 42.68
CA ILE A 129 37.74 23.22 42.71
C ILE A 129 36.93 22.61 43.87
N THR A 130 36.79 23.31 44.99
CA THR A 130 35.97 22.84 46.13
C THR A 130 34.48 23.13 45.90
N SER A 131 34.16 24.27 45.27
CA SER A 131 32.79 24.67 44.90
C SER A 131 32.20 23.71 43.86
N HIS A 132 32.92 23.43 42.76
CA HIS A 132 32.45 22.50 41.74
C HIS A 132 32.15 21.10 42.32
N ASN A 133 32.96 20.65 43.29
CA ASN A 133 32.77 19.36 43.96
C ASN A 133 31.57 19.30 44.92
N GLN A 134 31.12 20.44 45.44
CA GLN A 134 29.89 20.55 46.25
C GLN A 134 28.66 20.83 45.37
N GLU A 135 28.84 21.54 44.26
CA GLU A 135 27.80 21.82 43.27
C GLU A 135 27.24 20.53 42.65
N TRP A 136 28.08 19.63 42.12
CA TRP A 136 27.57 18.38 41.54
C TRP A 136 26.94 17.46 42.60
N LYS A 137 27.43 17.48 43.85
CA LYS A 137 26.83 16.69 44.95
C LYS A 137 25.41 17.18 45.28
N GLY A 138 25.22 18.49 45.40
CA GLY A 138 23.91 19.10 45.60
C GLY A 138 22.97 18.88 44.42
N VAL A 139 23.49 18.89 43.17
CA VAL A 139 22.72 18.56 41.97
C VAL A 139 22.28 17.08 41.99
N VAL A 140 23.15 16.15 42.39
CA VAL A 140 22.79 14.74 42.53
C VAL A 140 21.74 14.55 43.63
N GLU A 141 21.87 15.20 44.78
CA GLU A 141 20.87 15.12 45.86
C GLU A 141 19.51 15.69 45.44
N ARG A 142 19.48 16.88 44.82
CA ARG A 142 18.25 17.46 44.25
C ARG A 142 17.64 16.57 43.18
N SER A 143 18.44 16.00 42.28
CA SER A 143 17.93 15.16 41.20
C SER A 143 17.27 13.87 41.71
N VAL A 144 17.85 13.22 42.73
CA VAL A 144 17.23 12.05 43.37
C VAL A 144 15.93 12.43 44.09
N ALA A 145 15.90 13.58 44.77
CA ALA A 145 14.68 14.09 45.41
C ALA A 145 13.59 14.45 44.38
N LEU A 146 13.96 15.12 43.29
CA LEU A 146 13.07 15.43 42.16
C LEU A 146 12.50 14.15 41.54
N MET A 147 13.34 13.14 41.28
CA MET A 147 12.87 11.85 40.74
C MET A 147 11.85 11.18 41.67
N ASP A 148 12.08 11.20 42.98
CA ASP A 148 11.16 10.62 43.96
C ASP A 148 9.83 11.38 44.03
N MET A 149 9.85 12.72 44.05
CA MET A 149 8.63 13.54 44.07
C MET A 149 7.83 13.44 42.77
N VAL A 150 8.51 13.50 41.62
CA VAL A 150 7.89 13.34 40.30
C VAL A 150 7.22 11.96 40.20
N LEU A 151 7.90 10.87 40.57
CA LEU A 151 7.32 9.53 40.49
C LEU A 151 6.10 9.31 41.40
N ARG A 152 6.00 10.02 42.52
CA ARG A 152 4.86 9.93 43.44
C ARG A 152 3.64 10.73 42.96
N ASP A 153 3.87 11.91 42.39
CA ASP A 153 2.79 12.87 42.11
C ASP A 153 2.34 12.92 40.64
N VAL A 154 3.13 12.41 39.68
CA VAL A 154 2.80 12.44 38.24
C VAL A 154 1.49 11.72 37.90
N LEU A 155 1.12 10.68 38.65
CA LEU A 155 -0.11 9.91 38.42
C LEU A 155 -1.36 10.58 39.03
N ALA A 156 -1.20 11.65 39.81
CA ALA A 156 -2.29 12.39 40.42
C ALA A 156 -2.98 13.34 39.41
N LEU A 157 -3.78 12.78 38.51
CA LEU A 157 -4.48 13.52 37.41
C LEU A 157 -5.54 14.54 37.87
N ASN A 158 -5.67 14.83 39.16
CA ASN A 158 -6.62 15.80 39.69
C ASN A 158 -6.04 17.24 39.70
N ILE A 159 -4.71 17.37 39.73
CA ILE A 159 -3.98 18.64 39.90
C ILE A 159 -3.59 19.22 38.53
N GLY A 160 -3.64 20.55 38.36
CA GLY A 160 -3.20 21.24 37.13
C GLY A 160 -1.73 21.01 36.84
N VAL A 161 -1.28 21.28 35.60
CA VAL A 161 0.15 21.10 35.24
C VAL A 161 1.04 22.11 35.98
N SER A 162 0.61 23.37 36.08
CA SER A 162 1.29 24.41 36.87
C SER A 162 1.32 24.08 38.35
N ASP A 163 0.18 23.69 38.90
CA ASP A 163 0.03 23.34 40.32
C ASP A 163 0.87 22.10 40.68
N PHE A 164 1.13 21.22 39.71
CA PHE A 164 2.02 20.08 39.86
C PHE A 164 3.49 20.51 39.89
N GLU A 165 3.90 21.39 38.97
CA GLU A 165 5.25 21.96 38.97
C GLU A 165 5.54 22.62 40.32
N ASP A 166 4.65 23.51 40.78
CA ASP A 166 4.77 24.17 42.09
C ASP A 166 4.82 23.16 43.26
N LYS A 167 4.02 22.09 43.20
CA LYS A 167 4.02 21.05 44.24
C LYS A 167 5.32 20.26 44.26
N VAL A 168 5.90 19.96 43.08
CA VAL A 168 7.18 19.24 42.98
C VAL A 168 8.32 20.13 43.51
N PHE A 169 8.36 21.41 43.14
CA PHE A 169 9.38 22.34 43.63
C PHE A 169 9.27 22.57 45.14
N ASN A 170 8.08 22.87 45.65
CA ASN A 170 7.85 23.02 47.09
C ASN A 170 8.16 21.72 47.85
N GLY A 171 7.81 20.55 47.29
CA GLY A 171 8.12 19.26 47.90
C GLY A 171 9.61 18.93 47.97
N VAL A 172 10.42 19.51 47.07
CA VAL A 172 11.88 19.37 47.08
C VAL A 172 12.52 20.39 48.05
N GLU A 173 12.01 21.61 48.11
CA GLU A 173 12.48 22.64 49.05
C GLU A 173 12.14 22.30 50.51
N GLU A 174 10.99 21.68 50.74
CA GLU A 174 10.52 21.25 52.07
C GLU A 174 11.01 19.85 52.47
N ASP A 175 11.82 19.16 51.65
CA ASP A 175 12.22 17.78 51.95
C ASP A 175 13.06 17.75 53.25
N PRO A 176 12.56 17.09 54.31
CA PRO A 176 13.27 17.00 55.58
C PRO A 176 14.67 16.38 55.40
N GLU A 177 14.85 15.44 54.47
CA GLU A 177 16.15 14.80 54.26
C GLU A 177 17.19 15.74 53.64
N LEU A 178 16.77 16.71 52.81
CA LEU A 178 17.66 17.75 52.24
C LEU A 178 18.01 18.82 53.28
N SER A 179 17.07 19.18 54.15
CA SER A 179 17.26 20.19 55.20
C SER A 179 18.07 19.69 56.41
N PHE A 180 17.89 18.42 56.84
CA PHE A 180 18.71 17.80 57.88
C PHE A 180 20.16 17.51 57.42
N GLN A 181 20.40 17.37 56.11
CA GLN A 181 21.74 17.14 55.55
C GLN A 181 22.65 18.37 55.61
N VAL A 182 22.12 19.57 55.81
CA VAL A 182 22.93 20.80 55.96
C VAL A 182 23.71 20.82 57.28
N GLU A 183 23.27 20.07 58.31
CA GLU A 183 23.85 20.15 59.66
C GLU A 183 24.66 18.91 60.15
N GLU A 184 24.58 17.72 59.52
CA GLU A 184 25.35 16.52 59.95
C GLU A 184 26.18 15.81 58.86
N ASP A 185 27.46 15.55 59.18
CA ASP A 185 28.43 14.59 58.63
C ASP A 185 28.36 14.26 57.12
N ASP A 186 29.22 14.94 56.33
CA ASP A 186 29.50 14.72 54.89
C ASP A 186 29.74 13.24 54.50
N THR A 187 30.14 12.39 55.45
CA THR A 187 30.49 10.98 55.23
C THR A 187 29.29 10.05 55.04
N LYS A 188 28.09 10.41 55.52
CA LYS A 188 26.88 9.57 55.44
C LYS A 188 25.96 9.90 54.28
N ARG A 189 26.09 11.10 53.70
CA ARG A 189 25.29 11.60 52.56
C ARG A 189 25.19 10.63 51.37
N PRO A 190 26.29 10.08 50.81
CA PRO A 190 26.19 9.19 49.65
C PRO A 190 25.46 7.88 49.95
N ALA A 191 25.55 7.37 51.18
CA ALA A 191 24.85 6.15 51.57
C ALA A 191 23.33 6.35 51.67
N VAL A 192 22.88 7.54 52.07
CA VAL A 192 21.45 7.91 52.12
C VAL A 192 20.90 8.07 50.71
N VAL A 193 21.58 8.82 49.85
CA VAL A 193 21.20 8.98 48.43
C VAL A 193 21.17 7.64 47.71
N ALA A 194 22.17 6.77 47.94
CA ALA A 194 22.20 5.43 47.36
C ALA A 194 21.03 4.55 47.82
N ARG A 195 20.65 4.61 49.11
CA ARG A 195 19.47 3.88 49.62
C ARG A 195 18.18 4.44 49.02
N ARG A 196 18.07 5.75 48.87
CA ARG A 196 16.91 6.41 48.25
C ARG A 196 16.78 6.01 46.79
N LEU A 197 17.87 6.02 46.04
CA LEU A 197 17.92 5.58 44.65
C LEU A 197 17.62 4.07 44.52
N GLN A 198 18.12 3.25 45.44
CA GLN A 198 17.79 1.82 45.48
C GLN A 198 16.29 1.59 45.75
N ASN A 199 15.70 2.33 46.69
CA ASN A 199 14.26 2.28 46.96
C ASN A 199 13.45 2.76 45.74
N LEU A 200 13.93 3.79 45.04
CA LEU A 200 13.29 4.34 43.85
C LEU A 200 13.25 3.30 42.72
N ILE A 201 14.37 2.63 42.46
CA ILE A 201 14.47 1.57 41.44
C ILE A 201 13.67 0.32 41.83
N GLN A 202 13.75 -0.14 43.09
CA GLN A 202 13.13 -1.40 43.49
C GLN A 202 11.63 -1.31 43.79
N LYS A 203 11.13 -0.15 44.24
CA LYS A 203 9.73 0.00 44.70
C LYS A 203 8.95 1.03 43.90
N HIS A 204 9.46 2.26 43.79
CA HIS A 204 8.68 3.36 43.20
C HIS A 204 8.51 3.22 41.68
N LEU A 205 9.58 2.84 40.96
CA LEU A 205 9.53 2.67 39.51
C LEU A 205 8.58 1.53 39.06
N PRO A 206 8.67 0.29 39.59
CA PRO A 206 7.75 -0.78 39.18
C PRO A 206 6.31 -0.52 39.63
N ALA A 207 6.10 0.12 40.80
CA ALA A 207 4.76 0.52 41.24
C ALA A 207 4.15 1.55 40.29
N HIS A 208 4.92 2.59 39.93
CA HIS A 208 4.50 3.61 38.96
C HIS A 208 4.16 2.97 37.59
N MET A 209 4.97 2.03 37.11
CA MET A 209 4.68 1.32 35.86
C MET A 209 3.37 0.54 35.93
N ALA A 210 3.13 -0.20 37.02
CA ALA A 210 1.89 -0.98 37.20
C ALA A 210 0.65 -0.08 37.29
N GLU A 211 0.73 1.05 38.00
CA GLU A 211 -0.35 2.01 38.10
C GLU A 211 -0.61 2.71 36.76
N ALA A 212 0.44 3.14 36.05
CA ALA A 212 0.34 3.72 34.72
C ALA A 212 -0.31 2.74 33.73
N ASP A 213 0.10 1.47 33.72
CA ASP A 213 -0.49 0.43 32.89
C ASP A 213 -1.97 0.23 33.20
N SER A 214 -2.36 0.23 34.49
CA SER A 214 -3.76 0.12 34.88
C SER A 214 -4.60 1.31 34.39
N MET A 215 -4.08 2.53 34.47
CA MET A 215 -4.74 3.74 33.99
C MET A 215 -4.86 3.77 32.46
N ILE A 216 -3.84 3.28 31.75
CA ILE A 216 -3.84 3.15 30.29
C ILE A 216 -4.84 2.07 29.87
N LEU A 217 -4.94 0.94 30.57
CA LEU A 217 -5.90 -0.11 30.27
C LEU A 217 -7.36 0.35 30.50
N GLU A 218 -7.63 1.10 31.57
CA GLU A 218 -8.98 1.58 31.88
C GLU A 218 -9.46 2.67 30.90
N ASN A 219 -8.56 3.60 30.53
CA ASN A 219 -8.88 4.76 29.69
C ASN A 219 -8.55 4.55 28.21
N GLY A 220 -7.84 3.48 27.87
CA GLY A 220 -7.34 3.14 26.55
C GLY A 220 -8.39 2.65 25.55
N GLN A 221 -7.89 2.15 24.43
CA GLN A 221 -8.77 1.65 23.36
C GLN A 221 -9.46 0.35 23.79
N PRO A 222 -10.77 0.19 23.53
CA PRO A 222 -11.46 -1.06 23.81
C PRO A 222 -10.86 -2.20 22.97
N SER A 223 -10.82 -3.40 23.55
CA SER A 223 -10.19 -4.57 22.92
C SER A 223 -10.78 -4.87 21.53
N ARG A 224 -9.99 -5.53 20.66
CA ARG A 224 -10.41 -5.88 19.30
C ARG A 224 -11.71 -6.69 19.29
N LEU A 225 -11.93 -7.53 20.30
CA LEU A 225 -13.18 -8.29 20.48
C LEU A 225 -14.38 -7.36 20.67
N VAL A 226 -14.24 -6.29 21.47
CA VAL A 226 -15.29 -5.28 21.67
C VAL A 226 -15.50 -4.39 20.44
N ARG A 227 -14.53 -4.30 19.52
CA ARG A 227 -14.65 -3.53 18.26
C ARG A 227 -15.21 -4.34 17.09
N TYR A 228 -15.02 -5.66 17.12
CA TYR A 228 -15.43 -6.54 16.02
C TYR A 228 -16.58 -7.48 16.39
N TRP A 229 -17.14 -7.41 17.60
CA TRP A 229 -18.23 -8.31 18.01
C TRP A 229 -19.44 -8.25 17.07
N LEU A 230 -19.82 -7.07 16.58
CA LEU A 230 -20.99 -6.90 15.71
C LEU A 230 -20.76 -7.46 14.30
N PRO A 231 -19.65 -7.14 13.60
CA PRO A 231 -19.34 -7.81 12.34
C PRO A 231 -19.02 -9.30 12.54
N VAL A 232 -18.46 -9.73 13.67
CA VAL A 232 -18.24 -11.16 13.98
C VAL A 232 -19.59 -11.86 14.19
N LEU A 233 -20.53 -11.28 14.92
CA LEU A 233 -21.86 -11.84 15.11
C LEU A 233 -22.64 -11.87 13.79
N ALA A 234 -22.58 -10.79 13.01
CA ALA A 234 -23.17 -10.73 11.68
C ALA A 234 -22.54 -11.75 10.73
N LEU A 235 -21.22 -11.93 10.79
CA LEU A 235 -20.49 -12.94 10.01
C LEU A 235 -20.84 -14.34 10.48
N VAL A 236 -20.96 -14.61 11.78
CA VAL A 236 -21.36 -15.93 12.31
C VAL A 236 -22.81 -16.26 11.92
N LEU A 237 -23.73 -15.30 12.04
CA LEU A 237 -25.12 -15.47 11.62
C LEU A 237 -25.25 -15.63 10.10
N SER A 238 -24.50 -14.82 9.34
CA SER A 238 -24.39 -14.92 7.88
C SER A 238 -23.60 -16.16 7.44
N SER A 239 -22.72 -16.69 8.27
CA SER A 239 -21.93 -17.89 7.96
C SER A 239 -22.85 -19.10 7.87
N SER A 240 -23.87 -19.19 8.72
CA SER A 240 -24.89 -20.24 8.61
C SER A 240 -25.62 -20.21 7.25
N THR A 241 -25.94 -19.03 6.72
CA THR A 241 -26.61 -18.89 5.41
C THR A 241 -25.63 -19.02 4.24
N LEU A 242 -24.44 -18.43 4.33
CA LEU A 242 -23.37 -18.54 3.33
C LEU A 242 -22.89 -19.97 3.19
N LEU A 243 -22.70 -20.71 4.28
CA LEU A 243 -22.27 -22.11 4.27
C LEU A 243 -23.37 -23.00 3.71
N ARG A 244 -24.65 -22.70 3.98
CA ARG A 244 -25.79 -23.37 3.34
C ARG A 244 -25.86 -23.09 1.84
N ILE A 245 -25.58 -21.87 1.39
CA ILE A 245 -25.50 -21.52 -0.04
C ILE A 245 -24.28 -22.18 -0.70
N LEU A 246 -23.12 -22.17 -0.06
CA LEU A 246 -21.88 -22.74 -0.60
C LEU A 246 -21.99 -24.26 -0.75
N VAL A 247 -22.54 -24.94 0.25
CA VAL A 247 -22.74 -26.40 0.22
C VAL A 247 -23.85 -26.78 -0.77
N ASN A 248 -24.93 -26.00 -0.86
CA ASN A 248 -26.03 -26.26 -1.80
C ASN A 248 -25.68 -25.89 -3.26
N ARG A 249 -24.69 -25.01 -3.47
CA ARG A 249 -24.20 -24.60 -4.81
C ARG A 249 -22.75 -25.04 -5.07
N LYS A 250 -22.29 -26.11 -4.43
CA LYS A 250 -20.94 -26.65 -4.64
C LYS A 250 -20.67 -26.94 -6.13
N GLU A 251 -21.66 -27.49 -6.84
CA GLU A 251 -21.56 -27.80 -8.26
C GLU A 251 -21.37 -26.51 -9.07
N ALA A 252 -22.17 -25.47 -8.80
CA ALA A 252 -22.04 -24.18 -9.49
C ALA A 252 -20.69 -23.49 -9.22
N VAL A 253 -20.09 -23.68 -8.04
CA VAL A 253 -18.76 -23.15 -7.72
C VAL A 253 -17.68 -23.92 -8.47
N ILE A 254 -17.80 -25.25 -8.55
CA ILE A 254 -16.90 -26.10 -9.32
C ILE A 254 -16.99 -25.75 -10.81
N ASP A 255 -18.20 -25.58 -11.34
CA ASP A 255 -18.45 -25.16 -12.72
C ASP A 255 -17.88 -23.77 -13.01
N TRP A 256 -18.00 -22.83 -12.06
CA TRP A 256 -17.38 -21.50 -12.18
C TRP A 256 -15.86 -21.56 -12.21
N ILE A 257 -15.24 -22.38 -11.34
CA ILE A 257 -13.79 -22.54 -11.32
C ILE A 257 -13.30 -23.23 -12.60
N ARG A 258 -14.02 -24.26 -13.05
CA ARG A 258 -13.71 -24.98 -14.29
C ARG A 258 -13.86 -24.06 -15.50
N GLY A 259 -14.98 -23.33 -15.60
CA GLY A 259 -15.22 -22.37 -16.67
C GLY A 259 -14.23 -21.21 -16.65
N PHE A 260 -13.82 -20.73 -15.47
CA PHE A 260 -12.74 -19.74 -15.35
C PHE A 260 -11.40 -20.31 -15.83
N GLY A 261 -11.08 -21.56 -15.46
CA GLY A 261 -9.88 -22.26 -15.93
C GLY A 261 -9.85 -22.43 -17.45
N GLU A 262 -10.95 -22.91 -18.03
CA GLU A 262 -11.12 -23.04 -19.48
C GLU A 262 -11.01 -21.67 -20.18
N THR A 263 -11.63 -20.63 -19.64
CA THR A 263 -11.54 -19.26 -20.20
C THR A 263 -10.11 -18.71 -20.16
N VAL A 264 -9.37 -18.94 -19.07
CA VAL A 264 -7.95 -18.53 -18.96
C VAL A 264 -7.08 -19.31 -19.93
N GLN A 265 -7.34 -20.61 -20.07
CA GLN A 265 -6.64 -21.48 -21.01
C GLN A 265 -6.89 -21.02 -22.46
N ASP A 266 -8.14 -20.84 -22.85
CA ASP A 266 -8.53 -20.37 -24.19
C ASP A 266 -7.97 -18.98 -24.49
N PHE A 267 -8.00 -18.08 -23.51
CA PHE A 267 -7.38 -16.77 -23.64
C PHE A 267 -5.87 -16.89 -23.90
N TRP A 268 -5.15 -17.71 -23.12
CA TRP A 268 -3.71 -17.88 -23.28
C TRP A 268 -3.35 -18.53 -24.63
N PHE A 269 -4.05 -19.58 -25.03
CA PHE A 269 -3.78 -20.27 -26.29
C PHE A 269 -4.11 -19.39 -27.50
N ASN A 270 -5.30 -18.81 -27.56
CA ASN A 270 -5.76 -18.07 -28.75
C ASN A 270 -5.16 -16.66 -28.86
N TRP A 271 -4.88 -15.98 -27.75
CA TRP A 271 -4.44 -14.58 -27.76
C TRP A 271 -2.95 -14.37 -27.48
N VAL A 272 -2.25 -15.37 -26.93
CA VAL A 272 -0.81 -15.28 -26.64
C VAL A 272 -0.03 -16.30 -27.46
N VAL A 273 -0.36 -17.58 -27.37
CA VAL A 273 0.43 -18.66 -28.00
C VAL A 273 0.25 -18.71 -29.52
N GLU A 274 -0.99 -18.69 -30.01
CA GLU A 274 -1.24 -18.79 -31.45
C GLU A 274 -0.70 -17.58 -32.24
N PRO A 275 -0.89 -16.32 -31.79
CA PRO A 275 -0.33 -15.16 -32.48
C PRO A 275 1.19 -15.13 -32.42
N THR A 276 1.81 -15.48 -31.27
CA THR A 276 3.28 -15.56 -31.17
C THR A 276 3.84 -16.65 -32.09
N ARG A 277 3.16 -17.80 -32.18
CA ARG A 277 3.54 -18.87 -33.12
C ARG A 277 3.42 -18.43 -34.57
N LYS A 278 2.37 -17.69 -34.95
CA LYS A 278 2.19 -17.13 -36.30
C LYS A 278 3.28 -16.10 -36.63
N VAL A 279 3.58 -15.18 -35.71
CA VAL A 279 4.67 -14.21 -35.88
C VAL A 279 6.03 -14.90 -36.00
N ILE A 280 6.32 -15.88 -35.14
CA ILE A 280 7.56 -16.67 -35.21
C ILE A 280 7.63 -17.49 -36.51
N ALA A 281 6.53 -18.10 -36.95
CA ALA A 281 6.49 -18.85 -38.19
C ALA A 281 6.75 -17.95 -39.40
N THR A 282 6.18 -16.74 -39.40
CA THR A 282 6.36 -15.74 -40.46
C THR A 282 7.78 -15.16 -40.47
N ILE A 283 8.37 -14.86 -39.31
CA ILE A 283 9.77 -14.41 -39.23
C ILE A 283 10.74 -15.53 -39.58
N ARG A 284 10.49 -16.77 -39.14
CA ARG A 284 11.35 -17.93 -39.42
C ARG A 284 11.28 -18.38 -40.89
N HIS A 285 10.17 -18.15 -41.58
CA HIS A 285 10.03 -18.49 -43.00
C HIS A 285 10.72 -17.50 -43.94
N ASP A 286 11.19 -16.36 -43.44
CA ASP A 286 11.95 -15.43 -44.26
C ASP A 286 13.45 -15.63 -44.03
N GLN A 287 14.06 -16.44 -44.91
CA GLN A 287 15.31 -16.05 -45.60
C GLN A 287 15.84 -17.11 -46.57
N SER A 288 15.44 -18.38 -46.51
CA SER A 288 16.18 -19.40 -47.28
C SER A 288 15.47 -20.68 -47.70
N SER A 289 14.20 -20.92 -47.41
CA SER A 289 13.69 -22.30 -47.48
C SER A 289 12.40 -22.42 -48.28
N GLU A 290 12.52 -23.13 -49.41
CA GLU A 290 11.47 -23.71 -50.25
C GLU A 290 10.86 -22.83 -51.35
N ILE A 291 10.02 -21.83 -51.07
CA ILE A 291 9.26 -21.14 -52.14
C ILE A 291 10.13 -20.11 -52.88
N ALA A 292 10.95 -19.35 -52.16
CA ALA A 292 11.97 -18.50 -52.77
C ALA A 292 13.12 -19.30 -53.40
N LEU A 293 13.32 -20.56 -53.02
CA LEU A 293 14.31 -21.43 -53.67
C LEU A 293 13.80 -21.97 -55.00
N MET A 294 12.55 -22.45 -55.07
CA MET A 294 11.94 -22.81 -56.36
C MET A 294 11.86 -21.61 -57.31
N SER A 295 11.47 -20.42 -56.81
CA SER A 295 11.44 -19.23 -57.67
C SER A 295 12.83 -18.74 -58.02
N ARG A 296 13.83 -18.82 -57.14
CA ARG A 296 15.22 -18.45 -57.50
C ARG A 296 15.86 -19.44 -58.45
N ASP A 297 15.60 -20.74 -58.29
CA ASP A 297 16.12 -21.76 -59.18
C ASP A 297 15.42 -21.72 -60.53
N SER A 298 14.11 -21.44 -60.58
CA SER A 298 13.39 -21.17 -61.84
C SER A 298 13.86 -19.87 -62.49
N LEU A 299 13.99 -18.78 -61.74
CA LEU A 299 14.50 -17.49 -62.21
C LEU A 299 15.96 -17.59 -62.67
N LYS A 300 16.78 -18.41 -62.01
CA LYS A 300 18.17 -18.64 -62.40
C LYS A 300 18.22 -19.50 -63.67
N ALA A 301 17.42 -20.56 -63.75
CA ALA A 301 17.33 -21.38 -64.96
C ALA A 301 16.83 -20.56 -66.16
N ASP A 302 15.84 -19.69 -65.96
CA ASP A 302 15.31 -18.81 -67.01
C ASP A 302 16.29 -17.68 -67.37
N ARG A 303 17.04 -17.12 -66.40
CA ARG A 303 18.14 -16.16 -66.67
C ARG A 303 19.29 -16.81 -67.44
N ASP A 304 19.68 -18.03 -67.07
CA ASP A 304 20.71 -18.79 -67.77
C ASP A 304 20.22 -19.16 -69.20
N SER A 305 18.94 -19.47 -69.37
CA SER A 305 18.32 -19.68 -70.68
C SER A 305 18.34 -18.40 -71.53
N LEU A 306 17.99 -17.25 -70.93
CA LEU A 306 18.02 -15.95 -71.60
C LEU A 306 19.45 -15.57 -71.99
N GLU A 307 20.43 -15.81 -71.11
CA GLU A 307 21.86 -15.57 -71.38
C GLU A 307 22.32 -16.36 -72.61
N ARG A 308 22.01 -17.66 -72.67
CA ARG A 308 22.34 -18.49 -73.83
C ARG A 308 21.68 -17.98 -75.10
N MET A 309 20.39 -17.67 -75.04
CA MET A 309 19.64 -17.21 -76.23
C MET A 309 20.15 -15.87 -76.78
N VAL A 310 20.55 -14.94 -75.91
CA VAL A 310 21.09 -13.65 -76.31
C VAL A 310 22.50 -13.77 -76.86
N VAL A 311 23.34 -14.62 -76.25
CA VAL A 311 24.70 -14.90 -76.74
C VAL A 311 24.64 -15.61 -78.09
N ASP A 312 23.78 -16.62 -78.26
CA ASP A 312 23.58 -17.33 -79.52
C ASP A 312 23.08 -16.38 -80.61
N PHE A 313 22.16 -15.48 -80.29
CA PHE A 313 21.70 -14.45 -81.23
C PHE A 313 22.81 -13.48 -81.65
N ALA A 314 23.65 -13.03 -80.72
CA ALA A 314 24.75 -12.14 -81.02
C ALA A 314 25.78 -12.79 -81.95
N VAL A 315 26.08 -14.08 -81.76
CA VAL A 315 27.04 -14.85 -82.56
C VAL A 315 26.51 -15.16 -83.97
N ASP A 316 25.24 -15.54 -84.08
CA ASP A 316 24.64 -15.92 -85.36
C ASP A 316 24.32 -14.71 -86.26
N SER A 317 23.99 -13.55 -85.66
CA SER A 317 23.58 -12.34 -86.39
C SER A 317 24.42 -11.11 -86.00
N PRO A 318 25.76 -11.12 -86.18
CA PRO A 318 26.68 -10.07 -85.70
C PRO A 318 26.47 -8.72 -86.41
N SER A 319 26.02 -8.75 -87.66
CA SER A 319 25.68 -7.56 -88.45
C SER A 319 24.41 -6.86 -87.94
N SER A 320 23.46 -7.61 -87.40
CA SER A 320 22.17 -7.09 -86.92
C SER A 320 22.23 -6.65 -85.46
N ALA A 321 23.04 -7.32 -84.62
CA ALA A 321 23.19 -7.01 -83.20
C ALA A 321 24.15 -5.84 -82.91
N MET A 322 25.29 -5.75 -83.64
CA MET A 322 26.30 -4.71 -83.39
C MET A 322 26.85 -4.01 -84.66
N GLY A 323 26.38 -4.38 -85.86
CA GLY A 323 26.85 -3.76 -87.10
C GLY A 323 28.27 -4.15 -87.51
N VAL A 324 28.80 -5.26 -86.97
CA VAL A 324 30.18 -5.73 -87.20
C VAL A 324 30.15 -7.09 -87.93
N SER A 325 31.15 -7.38 -88.77
CA SER A 325 31.19 -8.57 -89.64
C SER A 325 31.60 -9.87 -88.94
N SER A 326 32.25 -9.82 -87.78
CA SER A 326 32.54 -10.99 -86.92
C SER A 326 32.85 -10.55 -85.49
N LEU A 327 32.52 -11.38 -84.51
CA LEU A 327 32.75 -11.09 -83.09
C LEU A 327 34.06 -11.71 -82.59
N THR A 328 34.80 -10.96 -81.78
CA THR A 328 35.98 -11.47 -81.06
C THR A 328 35.56 -12.08 -79.71
N GLU A 329 36.26 -13.11 -79.23
CA GLU A 329 35.92 -13.85 -78.00
C GLU A 329 35.83 -12.96 -76.74
N SER A 330 36.58 -11.86 -76.70
CA SER A 330 36.47 -10.83 -75.65
C SER A 330 35.15 -10.06 -75.65
N GLN A 331 34.55 -9.83 -76.82
CA GLN A 331 33.27 -9.12 -76.96
C GLN A 331 32.09 -10.01 -76.57
N ILE A 332 32.19 -11.32 -76.79
CA ILE A 332 31.18 -12.30 -76.35
C ILE A 332 31.13 -12.37 -74.82
N ALA A 333 32.29 -12.31 -74.15
CA ALA A 333 32.37 -12.24 -72.69
C ALA A 333 31.78 -10.93 -72.14
N GLU A 334 31.98 -9.81 -72.84
CA GLU A 334 31.37 -8.51 -72.48
C GLU A 334 29.84 -8.53 -72.64
N ILE A 335 29.31 -9.13 -73.71
CA ILE A 335 27.87 -9.31 -73.92
C ILE A 335 27.28 -10.19 -72.80
N ARG A 336 27.96 -11.28 -72.45
CA ARG A 336 27.54 -12.14 -71.32
C ARG A 336 27.46 -11.35 -70.01
N ALA A 337 28.45 -10.52 -69.72
CA ALA A 337 28.45 -9.67 -68.54
C ALA A 337 27.30 -8.65 -68.57
N LYS A 338 27.07 -7.99 -69.70
CA LYS A 338 25.98 -7.01 -69.90
C LYS A 338 24.59 -7.65 -69.80
N VAL A 339 24.41 -8.87 -70.32
CA VAL A 339 23.14 -9.61 -70.22
C VAL A 339 22.87 -10.06 -68.78
N LYS A 340 23.92 -10.41 -68.02
CA LYS A 340 23.83 -10.70 -66.59
C LYS A 340 23.42 -9.47 -65.77
N GLU A 341 23.79 -8.28 -66.23
CA GLU A 341 23.34 -6.99 -65.69
C GLU A 341 21.94 -6.58 -66.21
N GLY A 342 21.38 -7.31 -67.18
CA GLY A 342 20.03 -7.08 -67.74
C GLY A 342 19.98 -6.15 -68.95
N ASP A 343 21.13 -5.79 -69.53
CA ASP A 343 21.21 -4.95 -70.73
C ASP A 343 20.99 -5.77 -72.00
N LEU A 344 19.80 -5.66 -72.57
CA LEU A 344 19.36 -6.33 -73.80
C LEU A 344 19.44 -5.42 -75.05
N THR A 345 20.16 -4.29 -74.97
CA THR A 345 20.25 -3.28 -76.04
C THR A 345 20.58 -3.86 -77.44
N PRO A 346 21.49 -4.84 -77.60
CA PRO A 346 21.80 -5.42 -78.92
C PRO A 346 20.63 -6.17 -79.55
N VAL A 347 19.83 -6.87 -78.75
CA VAL A 347 18.64 -7.62 -79.20
C VAL A 347 17.50 -6.66 -79.51
N LEU A 348 17.30 -5.64 -78.66
CA LEU A 348 16.28 -4.60 -78.85
C LEU A 348 16.51 -3.81 -80.14
N ARG A 349 17.76 -3.46 -80.47
CA ARG A 349 18.07 -2.77 -81.73
C ARG A 349 17.79 -3.62 -82.96
N ALA A 350 18.14 -4.91 -82.92
CA ALA A 350 17.84 -5.82 -84.02
C ALA A 350 16.32 -6.04 -84.18
N TYR A 351 15.59 -6.17 -83.06
CA TYR A 351 14.14 -6.21 -83.05
C TYR A 351 13.51 -4.96 -83.70
N GLU A 352 13.90 -3.76 -83.25
CA GLU A 352 13.38 -2.48 -83.78
C GLU A 352 13.68 -2.29 -85.27
N HIS A 353 14.86 -2.72 -85.71
CA HIS A 353 15.27 -2.66 -87.11
C HIS A 353 14.43 -3.60 -87.98
N ASP A 354 14.26 -4.85 -87.56
CA ASP A 354 13.56 -5.87 -88.34
C ASP A 354 12.04 -5.71 -88.30
N LEU A 355 11.50 -5.08 -87.25
CA LEU A 355 10.10 -4.68 -87.18
C LEU A 355 9.74 -3.67 -88.29
N ARG A 356 10.69 -2.84 -88.74
CA ARG A 356 10.46 -1.88 -89.85
C ARG A 356 10.30 -2.60 -91.20
N ARG A 357 10.77 -3.84 -91.34
CA ARG A 357 10.63 -4.67 -92.56
C ARG A 357 10.21 -6.11 -92.19
N PRO A 358 8.96 -6.29 -91.74
CA PRO A 358 8.54 -7.51 -91.04
C PRO A 358 8.62 -8.77 -91.91
N PHE A 359 8.27 -8.68 -93.19
CA PHE A 359 8.32 -9.83 -94.09
C PHE A 359 9.75 -10.30 -94.37
N MET A 360 10.70 -9.39 -94.54
CA MET A 360 12.10 -9.73 -94.81
C MET A 360 12.83 -10.21 -93.55
N GLY A 361 12.53 -9.63 -92.39
CA GLY A 361 13.06 -10.06 -91.10
C GLY A 361 12.52 -11.42 -90.65
N ALA A 362 11.26 -11.73 -90.97
CA ALA A 362 10.66 -13.05 -90.69
C ALA A 362 11.24 -14.16 -91.57
N ILE A 363 11.48 -13.89 -92.87
CA ILE A 363 12.08 -14.87 -93.79
C ILE A 363 13.54 -15.17 -93.43
N ARG A 364 14.29 -14.17 -92.94
CA ARG A 364 15.69 -14.36 -92.47
C ARG A 364 15.78 -15.01 -91.08
N GLY A 365 14.70 -15.00 -90.31
CA GLY A 365 14.62 -15.65 -88.98
C GLY A 365 15.00 -14.75 -87.80
N ASP A 366 15.65 -13.60 -88.03
CA ASP A 366 16.12 -12.68 -86.98
C ASP A 366 14.97 -12.06 -86.16
N LEU A 367 13.85 -11.71 -86.81
CA LEU A 367 12.69 -11.11 -86.13
C LEU A 367 11.97 -12.10 -85.20
N VAL A 368 11.87 -13.37 -85.61
CA VAL A 368 11.20 -14.41 -84.81
C VAL A 368 12.04 -14.72 -83.57
N ARG A 369 13.37 -14.77 -83.70
CA ARG A 369 14.29 -15.04 -82.60
C ARG A 369 14.32 -13.89 -81.58
N THR A 370 14.34 -12.64 -82.03
CA THR A 370 14.27 -11.46 -81.15
C THR A 370 12.93 -11.37 -80.39
N LEU A 371 11.81 -11.69 -81.04
CA LEU A 371 10.51 -11.82 -80.37
C LEU A 371 10.50 -12.90 -79.28
N LEU A 372 11.08 -14.08 -79.55
CA LEU A 372 11.16 -15.17 -78.57
C LEU A 372 12.00 -14.77 -77.34
N ILE A 373 13.12 -14.06 -77.54
CA ILE A 373 13.94 -13.51 -76.44
C ILE A 373 13.10 -12.56 -75.58
N GLN A 374 12.29 -11.70 -76.19
CA GLN A 374 11.48 -10.73 -75.46
C GLN A 374 10.32 -11.37 -74.67
N VAL A 375 9.73 -12.44 -75.22
CA VAL A 375 8.74 -13.26 -74.49
C VAL A 375 9.40 -13.94 -73.27
N GLN A 376 10.61 -14.47 -73.40
CA GLN A 376 11.34 -15.04 -72.27
C GLN A 376 11.75 -13.99 -71.23
N LYS A 377 12.13 -12.79 -71.67
CA LYS A 377 12.40 -11.68 -70.77
C LYS A 377 11.15 -11.28 -69.97
N THR A 378 10.00 -11.23 -70.64
CA THR A 378 8.72 -10.92 -70.00
C THR A 378 8.33 -11.99 -68.98
N LYS A 379 8.59 -13.28 -69.27
CA LYS A 379 8.41 -14.38 -68.31
C LYS A 379 9.24 -14.17 -67.04
N VAL A 380 10.54 -13.86 -67.19
CA VAL A 380 11.44 -13.59 -66.06
C VAL A 380 10.98 -12.38 -65.24
N ASP A 381 10.55 -11.31 -65.91
CA ASP A 381 10.11 -10.08 -65.24
C ASP A 381 8.78 -10.29 -64.49
N VAL A 382 7.87 -11.10 -65.03
CA VAL A 382 6.62 -11.50 -64.36
C VAL A 382 6.93 -12.39 -63.15
N GLU A 383 7.81 -13.39 -63.27
CA GLU A 383 8.20 -14.25 -62.14
C GLU A 383 8.87 -13.45 -61.01
N LEU A 384 9.72 -12.47 -61.37
CA LEU A 384 10.35 -11.56 -60.40
C LEU A 384 9.33 -10.65 -59.72
N ALA A 385 8.36 -10.10 -60.46
CA ALA A 385 7.29 -9.29 -59.91
C ALA A 385 6.36 -10.11 -58.99
N MET A 386 6.02 -11.34 -59.36
CA MET A 386 5.25 -12.26 -58.51
C MET A 386 5.99 -12.56 -57.20
N SER A 387 7.30 -12.77 -57.26
CA SER A 387 8.12 -12.94 -56.06
C SER A 387 8.17 -11.68 -55.18
N GLY A 388 8.11 -10.48 -55.78
CA GLY A 388 8.01 -9.22 -55.04
C GLY A 388 6.64 -8.99 -54.38
N ILE A 389 5.56 -9.51 -54.98
CA ILE A 389 4.22 -9.45 -54.39
C ILE A 389 4.12 -10.36 -53.16
N ASP A 390 4.70 -11.57 -53.24
CA ASP A 390 4.71 -12.51 -52.12
C ASP A 390 5.42 -11.92 -50.88
N SER A 391 6.56 -11.25 -51.08
CA SER A 391 7.27 -10.58 -49.97
C SER A 391 6.47 -9.42 -49.38
N LEU A 392 5.73 -8.66 -50.20
CA LEU A 392 4.84 -7.61 -49.72
C LEU A 392 3.66 -8.16 -48.90
N LEU A 393 2.99 -9.21 -49.39
CA LEU A 393 1.90 -9.87 -48.66
C LEU A 393 2.39 -10.44 -47.32
N LYS A 394 3.60 -11.00 -47.29
CA LYS A 394 4.21 -11.49 -46.06
C LYS A 394 4.51 -10.37 -45.06
N SER A 395 4.99 -9.21 -45.54
CA SER A 395 5.20 -8.04 -44.69
C SER A 395 3.89 -7.55 -44.05
N GLN A 396 2.78 -7.61 -44.78
CA GLN A 396 1.46 -7.24 -44.26
C GLN A 396 0.92 -8.28 -43.28
N GLU A 397 1.11 -9.58 -43.54
CA GLU A 397 0.76 -10.66 -42.61
C GLU A 397 1.47 -10.48 -41.25
N LEU A 398 2.72 -10.03 -41.27
CA LEU A 398 3.50 -9.75 -40.06
C LEU A 398 2.93 -8.55 -39.27
N VAL A 399 2.51 -7.48 -39.96
CA VAL A 399 1.83 -6.34 -39.33
C VAL A 399 0.48 -6.77 -38.73
N PHE A 400 -0.33 -7.53 -39.47
CA PHE A 400 -1.59 -8.08 -38.95
C PHE A 400 -1.38 -9.01 -37.75
N GLY A 401 -0.30 -9.80 -37.76
CA GLY A 401 0.11 -10.65 -36.64
C GLY A 401 0.42 -9.84 -35.38
N PHE A 402 1.16 -8.73 -35.49
CA PHE A 402 1.45 -7.87 -34.35
C PHE A 402 0.22 -7.10 -33.83
N VAL A 403 -0.64 -6.62 -34.73
CA VAL A 403 -1.89 -5.95 -34.35
C VAL A 403 -2.80 -6.91 -33.59
N GLY A 404 -2.90 -8.18 -34.00
CA GLY A 404 -3.66 -9.21 -33.28
C GLY A 404 -3.08 -9.58 -31.91
N LEU A 405 -1.76 -9.47 -31.74
CA LEU A 405 -1.04 -9.83 -30.52
C LEU A 405 -1.12 -8.75 -29.42
N THR A 406 -1.22 -7.48 -29.83
CA THR A 406 -1.26 -6.30 -28.94
C THR A 406 -2.33 -6.38 -27.83
N PRO A 407 -3.62 -6.66 -28.12
CA PRO A 407 -4.64 -6.76 -27.07
C PRO A 407 -4.36 -7.88 -26.05
N GLY A 408 -3.80 -9.01 -26.49
CA GLY A 408 -3.44 -10.14 -25.61
C GLY A 408 -2.34 -9.78 -24.60
N ILE A 409 -1.31 -9.07 -25.05
CA ILE A 409 -0.25 -8.55 -24.17
C ILE A 409 -0.82 -7.52 -23.18
N LEU A 410 -1.63 -6.58 -23.66
CA LEU A 410 -2.16 -5.50 -22.83
C LEU A 410 -2.99 -6.03 -21.67
N VAL A 411 -3.88 -7.00 -21.95
CA VAL A 411 -4.69 -7.66 -20.92
C VAL A 411 -3.82 -8.47 -19.96
N SER A 412 -2.82 -9.20 -20.46
CA SER A 412 -1.91 -10.00 -19.62
C SER A 412 -1.07 -9.14 -18.67
N VAL A 413 -0.49 -8.04 -19.16
CA VAL A 413 0.28 -7.09 -18.33
C VAL A 413 -0.63 -6.40 -17.32
N SER A 414 -1.85 -6.02 -17.72
CA SER A 414 -2.83 -5.40 -16.82
C SER A 414 -3.23 -6.36 -15.70
N ALA A 415 -3.54 -7.62 -16.02
CA ALA A 415 -3.85 -8.67 -15.05
C ALA A 415 -2.67 -8.94 -14.11
N PHE A 416 -1.44 -9.02 -14.63
CA PHE A 416 -0.24 -9.21 -13.83
C PHE A 416 0.03 -8.04 -12.88
N ARG A 417 -0.11 -6.79 -13.35
CA ARG A 417 0.01 -5.59 -12.51
C ARG A 417 -1.08 -5.53 -11.45
N TYR A 418 -2.32 -5.86 -11.82
CA TYR A 418 -3.44 -5.90 -10.88
C TYR A 418 -3.19 -6.97 -9.79
N LEU A 419 -2.77 -8.17 -10.17
CA LEU A 419 -2.47 -9.26 -9.24
C LEU A 419 -1.30 -8.90 -8.31
N ARG A 420 -0.21 -8.35 -8.85
CA ARG A 420 0.94 -7.88 -8.04
C ARG A 420 0.53 -6.77 -7.07
N THR A 421 -0.36 -5.87 -7.48
CA THR A 421 -0.85 -4.78 -6.62
C THR A 421 -1.83 -5.30 -5.56
N ALA A 422 -2.71 -6.24 -5.91
CA ALA A 422 -3.65 -6.85 -4.97
C ALA A 422 -2.93 -7.69 -3.90
N LEU A 423 -1.90 -8.46 -4.30
CA LEU A 423 -1.10 -9.27 -3.39
C LEU A 423 -0.08 -8.42 -2.60
N GLY A 424 0.50 -7.38 -3.22
CA GLY A 424 1.49 -6.49 -2.61
C GLY A 424 0.92 -5.31 -1.81
N GLY A 425 -0.36 -4.98 -1.99
CA GLY A 425 -0.99 -3.78 -1.45
C GLY A 425 -1.01 -3.69 0.08
N ARG A 426 -0.93 -4.83 0.79
CA ARG A 426 -0.86 -4.84 2.26
C ARG A 426 0.44 -4.24 2.79
N ARG A 427 1.57 -4.41 2.08
CA ARG A 427 2.86 -3.82 2.47
C ARG A 427 2.88 -2.31 2.19
N GLY A 428 2.37 -1.88 1.03
CA GLY A 428 2.29 -0.45 0.67
C GLY A 428 1.41 0.38 1.61
N ILE A 429 0.23 -0.13 1.99
CA ILE A 429 -0.68 0.57 2.92
C ILE A 429 -0.05 0.73 4.30
N SER A 430 0.68 -0.28 4.79
CA SER A 430 1.35 -0.19 6.08
C SER A 430 2.47 0.87 6.08
N ASN A 431 3.21 0.99 4.99
CA ASN A 431 4.27 1.98 4.87
C ASN A 431 3.70 3.40 4.76
N GLN A 432 2.62 3.58 4.00
CA GLN A 432 1.92 4.85 3.91
C GLN A 432 1.33 5.30 5.27
N GLN A 433 0.86 4.35 6.08
CA GLN A 433 0.43 4.65 7.44
C GLN A 433 1.59 5.07 8.35
N ARG A 434 2.78 4.47 8.21
CA ARG A 434 3.99 4.85 8.97
C ARG A 434 4.49 6.23 8.57
N VAL A 435 4.60 6.50 7.26
CA VAL A 435 4.93 7.83 6.73
C VAL A 435 3.94 8.88 7.25
N GLY A 436 2.63 8.58 7.18
CA GLY A 436 1.60 9.48 7.71
C GLY A 436 1.60 9.63 9.23
N LYS A 437 2.24 8.73 9.99
CA LYS A 437 2.50 8.92 11.42
C LYS A 437 3.70 9.83 11.63
N CYS A 438 4.81 9.60 10.93
CA CYS A 438 6.01 10.45 10.97
C CYS A 438 5.67 11.93 10.70
N VAL A 439 4.93 12.21 9.62
CA VAL A 439 4.47 13.59 9.29
C VAL A 439 3.59 14.18 10.39
N ARG A 440 2.77 13.37 11.07
CA ARG A 440 1.95 13.83 12.19
C ARG A 440 2.78 14.17 13.43
N VAL A 441 3.83 13.40 13.71
CA VAL A 441 4.77 13.68 14.80
C VAL A 441 5.53 14.97 14.51
N LEU A 442 6.07 15.13 13.29
CA LEU A 442 6.75 16.36 12.88
C LEU A 442 5.85 17.60 13.00
N ARG A 443 4.59 17.49 12.56
CA ARG A 443 3.61 18.57 12.73
C ARG A 443 3.25 18.82 14.20
N ASN A 444 3.29 17.80 15.05
CA ASN A 444 3.10 18.00 16.49
C ASN A 444 4.29 18.76 17.09
N ILE A 445 5.52 18.45 16.67
CA ILE A 445 6.73 19.18 17.08
C ILE A 445 6.65 20.65 16.65
N ASP A 446 6.35 20.92 15.37
CA ASP A 446 6.13 22.26 14.85
C ASP A 446 5.03 23.03 15.61
N ARG A 447 3.94 22.34 15.94
CA ARG A 447 2.86 22.91 16.76
C ARG A 447 3.33 23.21 18.19
N ILE A 448 4.14 22.35 18.82
CA ILE A 448 4.69 22.61 20.15
C ILE A 448 5.54 23.88 20.11
N PHE A 449 6.42 24.03 19.13
CA PHE A 449 7.22 25.25 18.96
C PHE A 449 6.36 26.49 18.66
N SER A 450 5.30 26.36 17.87
CA SER A 450 4.42 27.47 17.52
C SER A 450 3.46 27.89 18.63
N GLU A 451 3.04 26.95 19.48
CA GLU A 451 2.10 27.15 20.60
C GLU A 451 2.83 27.48 21.91
N ALA A 452 4.14 27.23 21.99
CA ALA A 452 4.95 27.54 23.15
C ALA A 452 4.98 29.05 23.42
N THR A 453 4.45 29.43 24.58
CA THR A 453 4.63 30.78 25.12
C THR A 453 6.00 30.85 25.78
N PRO A 454 6.90 31.76 25.36
CA PRO A 454 8.22 31.88 25.99
C PRO A 454 8.05 32.26 27.46
N SER A 455 8.63 31.43 28.35
CA SER A 455 8.77 31.75 29.77
C SER A 455 9.71 32.97 29.93
N PRO A 456 9.63 33.77 31.01
CA PRO A 456 10.47 34.95 31.26
C PRO A 456 11.99 34.79 31.03
N ASN A 457 12.53 33.56 31.06
CA ASN A 457 13.96 33.29 30.78
C ASN A 457 14.26 32.90 29.32
N ASN A 458 13.33 33.08 28.38
CA ASN A 458 13.44 32.60 26.99
C ASN A 458 13.63 31.06 26.88
N VAL A 459 13.27 30.34 27.94
CA VAL A 459 13.29 28.87 28.02
C VAL A 459 11.87 28.36 27.77
N LEU A 460 11.76 27.23 27.07
CA LEU A 460 10.51 26.53 26.81
C LEU A 460 9.88 26.08 28.15
N SER A 461 8.56 26.08 28.29
CA SER A 461 7.91 25.52 29.49
C SER A 461 8.33 24.05 29.69
N TYR A 462 8.54 23.61 30.94
CA TYR A 462 8.94 22.22 31.26
C TYR A 462 8.03 21.19 30.60
N LYS A 463 6.72 21.44 30.61
CA LYS A 463 5.72 20.63 29.88
C LYS A 463 6.05 20.48 28.40
N ASP A 464 6.30 21.59 27.72
CA ASP A 464 6.52 21.61 26.27
C ASP A 464 7.88 20.99 25.91
N HIS A 465 8.89 21.17 26.77
CA HIS A 465 10.20 20.54 26.64
C HIS A 465 10.10 19.02 26.75
N GLY A 466 9.43 18.49 27.78
CA GLY A 466 9.24 17.05 27.90
C GLY A 466 8.34 16.46 26.80
N LEU A 467 7.37 17.22 26.28
CA LEU A 467 6.55 16.80 25.13
C LEU A 467 7.39 16.71 23.86
N LEU A 468 8.30 17.65 23.65
CA LEU A 468 9.23 17.65 22.53
C LEU A 468 10.16 16.44 22.57
N VAL A 469 10.80 16.17 23.71
CA VAL A 469 11.69 15.01 23.88
C VAL A 469 10.93 13.70 23.61
N CYS A 470 9.69 13.59 24.09
CA CYS A 470 8.84 12.43 23.79
C CYS A 470 8.55 12.27 22.29
N GLU A 471 8.16 13.35 21.61
CA GLU A 471 7.83 13.29 20.17
C GLU A 471 9.08 13.06 19.31
N VAL A 472 10.24 13.62 19.68
CA VAL A 472 11.54 13.34 19.07
C VAL A 472 11.92 11.87 19.20
N HIS A 473 11.73 11.26 20.37
CA HIS A 473 11.99 9.84 20.56
C HIS A 473 11.11 8.96 19.67
N VAL A 474 9.81 9.27 19.57
CA VAL A 474 8.88 8.56 18.66
C VAL A 474 9.27 8.78 17.20
N LEU A 475 9.73 9.98 16.84
CA LEU A 475 10.21 10.29 15.51
C LEU A 475 11.44 9.46 15.13
N ARG A 476 12.39 9.29 16.06
CA ARG A 476 13.58 8.44 15.91
C ARG A 476 13.21 6.98 15.66
N GLU A 477 12.29 6.41 16.44
CA GLU A 477 11.82 5.03 16.23
C GLU A 477 11.13 4.87 14.86
N LEU A 478 10.33 5.85 14.45
CA LEU A 478 9.66 5.82 13.15
C LEU A 478 10.64 6.01 11.98
N ALA A 479 11.67 6.84 12.13
CA ALA A 479 12.69 7.14 11.13
C ALA A 479 13.41 5.87 10.66
N HIS A 480 13.87 5.04 11.60
CA HIS A 480 14.51 3.74 11.33
C HIS A 480 13.65 2.80 10.45
N SER A 481 12.32 2.94 10.50
CA SER A 481 11.39 2.06 9.79
C SER A 481 10.90 2.59 8.44
N VAL A 482 11.15 3.88 8.16
CA VAL A 482 10.58 4.62 7.03
C VAL A 482 11.65 5.15 6.08
N LEU A 483 12.79 5.61 6.60
CA LEU A 483 13.86 6.23 5.82
C LEU A 483 14.92 5.21 5.38
N PRO A 484 15.56 5.41 4.22
CA PRO A 484 16.76 4.69 3.84
C PRO A 484 17.95 5.16 4.70
N ALA A 485 18.90 4.24 4.95
CA ALA A 485 19.99 4.43 5.93
C ALA A 485 20.90 5.65 5.70
N ASP A 486 21.01 6.13 4.46
CA ASP A 486 21.86 7.28 4.12
C ASP A 486 21.24 8.60 4.62
N ILE A 487 19.94 8.80 4.39
CA ILE A 487 19.17 9.99 4.80
C ILE A 487 18.85 9.94 6.30
N GLU A 488 18.73 8.72 6.84
CA GLU A 488 18.42 8.50 8.25
C GLU A 488 19.46 9.13 9.17
N LYS A 489 20.75 9.05 8.85
CA LYS A 489 21.81 9.62 9.69
C LYS A 489 21.71 11.14 9.78
N GLU A 490 21.64 11.82 8.64
CA GLU A 490 21.49 13.28 8.56
C GLU A 490 20.23 13.72 9.32
N PHE A 491 19.12 13.01 9.11
CA PHE A 491 17.87 13.32 9.80
C PHE A 491 17.95 13.10 11.32
N LEU A 492 18.69 12.10 11.80
CA LEU A 492 18.87 11.86 13.24
C LEU A 492 19.76 12.92 13.88
N GLU A 493 20.78 13.42 13.16
CA GLU A 493 21.59 14.57 13.58
C GLU A 493 20.72 15.82 13.74
N ASP A 494 19.92 16.17 12.73
CA ASP A 494 18.97 17.30 12.79
C ASP A 494 17.98 17.17 13.96
N VAL A 495 17.49 15.96 14.22
CA VAL A 495 16.54 15.67 15.30
C VAL A 495 17.20 15.74 16.69
N ASP A 496 18.48 15.37 16.82
CA ASP A 496 19.24 15.52 18.06
C ASP A 496 19.54 16.99 18.35
N ASP A 497 19.85 17.79 17.33
CA ASP A 497 20.04 19.23 17.47
C ASP A 497 18.75 19.93 17.92
N LEU A 498 17.58 19.48 17.43
CA LEU A 498 16.27 19.97 17.87
C LEU A 498 15.94 19.61 19.33
N ALA A 499 16.47 18.50 19.85
CA ALA A 499 16.29 18.11 21.25
C ALA A 499 17.24 18.86 22.20
N ASN A 500 18.43 19.20 21.73
CA ASN A 500 19.44 19.95 22.47
C ASN A 500 19.17 21.46 22.47
N LEU A 501 18.01 21.87 22.98
CA LEU A 501 17.63 23.29 23.10
C LEU A 501 18.53 24.11 24.04
N LYS A 502 19.43 23.47 24.81
CA LYS A 502 20.44 24.16 25.63
C LYS A 502 21.55 24.85 24.81
N GLY A 503 21.59 24.66 23.48
CA GLY A 503 22.67 25.14 22.61
C GLY A 503 22.42 26.44 21.83
N ILE A 504 21.22 27.03 21.83
CA ILE A 504 20.96 28.28 21.10
C ILE A 504 20.90 29.46 22.08
N GLN A 505 22.05 29.76 22.69
CA GLN A 505 22.33 31.10 23.18
C GLN A 505 22.81 31.92 21.97
N GLN A 506 22.00 32.91 21.55
CA GLN A 506 22.51 34.05 20.78
C GLN A 506 23.19 35.04 21.72
#